data_AF-A0A2G6LZP6-F1
#
_entry.id   AF-A0A2G6LZP6-F1
#
_cell.length_a   1.000
_cell.length_b   1.000
_cell.length_c   1.000
_cell.angle_alpha   90.00
_cell.angle_beta   90.00
_cell.angle_gamma   90.00
#
_symmetry.space_group_name_H-M   'P 1'
#
loop_
_entity.id
_entity.type
_entity.pdbx_description
1 polymer ?
#
loop_
_entity_poly.entity_id
_entity_poly.type
_entity_poly.pdbx_seq_one_letter_code
_entity_poly.pdbx_strand_id
1 'polypeptide(L)'
;MPNVSFPRLVELDTVTGLPPRKIMDSDLPVLLRSMASLSLPMCAIMIDIDHFKKFNDTWGHDTGDIVLRHVSSLVRNCVRFRGEAYRYGGEEITVLLLNTGEAEGMATAERIRKLVEDSEITVVVKGKEIPLQVQISLGVASTEQVRGSELIVSADRALYEAKEGGRNNSVLYSTQSKGKSCQTTVIDVHFPERTSIIGGSYILLKKWFSNDSPMDIEAREIKDPGTDSVETAQGPTPSRGIIQAEIRGKVSAVRRYRGGTDFKLEVRSELIDVMYKYILDSSGD
;
A
#
# COMPACT_ATOMS: atom_id res chain seq x y z
N MET A 1 12.63 24.92 -18.85
CA MET A 1 12.26 23.64 -18.21
C MET A 1 11.15 23.01 -19.06
N PRO A 2 11.18 21.71 -19.37
CA PRO A 2 10.04 21.08 -20.03
C PRO A 2 8.81 21.18 -19.10
N ASN A 3 7.70 21.70 -19.62
CA ASN A 3 6.42 21.84 -18.90
C ASN A 3 5.78 20.46 -18.74
N VAL A 4 6.29 19.65 -17.81
CA VAL A 4 5.53 18.48 -17.32
C VAL A 4 4.51 19.03 -16.32
N SER A 5 3.25 19.11 -16.76
CA SER A 5 2.14 19.58 -15.94
C SER A 5 1.16 18.44 -15.68
N PHE A 6 0.56 18.41 -14.49
CA PHE A 6 -0.54 17.51 -14.19
C PHE A 6 -1.74 17.79 -15.14
N PRO A 7 -2.44 16.75 -15.64
CA PRO A 7 -3.62 16.91 -16.49
C PRO A 7 -4.73 17.71 -15.77
N ARG A 8 -5.39 18.64 -16.48
CA ARG A 8 -6.24 19.70 -15.87
C ARG A 8 -7.76 19.49 -15.89
N LEU A 9 -8.27 18.31 -16.23
CA LEU A 9 -9.72 18.03 -16.18
C LEU A 9 -9.98 16.95 -15.13
N VAL A 10 -10.35 17.37 -13.93
CA VAL A 10 -10.40 16.48 -12.78
C VAL A 10 -11.65 16.73 -11.95
N GLU A 11 -12.49 15.71 -11.83
CA GLU A 11 -13.50 15.60 -10.79
C GLU A 11 -12.78 15.53 -9.44
N LEU A 12 -12.93 16.56 -8.61
CA LEU A 12 -12.27 16.66 -7.31
C LEU A 12 -13.09 15.93 -6.24
N ASP A 13 -12.39 15.39 -5.25
CA ASP A 13 -13.04 14.87 -4.05
C ASP A 13 -13.80 15.99 -3.33
N THR A 14 -15.07 15.73 -3.00
CA THR A 14 -16.01 16.74 -2.48
C THR A 14 -15.66 17.23 -1.09
N VAL A 15 -14.97 16.41 -0.28
CA VAL A 15 -14.53 16.79 1.06
C VAL A 15 -13.23 17.57 0.94
N THR A 16 -12.18 16.97 0.40
CA THR A 16 -10.80 17.48 0.49
C THR A 16 -10.43 18.48 -0.59
N GLY A 17 -11.15 18.50 -1.71
CA GLY A 17 -10.78 19.28 -2.91
C GLY A 17 -9.52 18.78 -3.61
N LEU A 18 -9.03 17.59 -3.26
CA LEU A 18 -7.92 16.91 -3.94
C LEU A 18 -8.44 16.02 -5.08
N PRO A 19 -7.66 15.84 -6.16
CA PRO A 19 -7.89 14.76 -7.12
C PRO A 19 -8.03 13.39 -6.45
N PRO A 20 -9.02 12.56 -6.81
CA PRO A 20 -9.16 11.22 -6.26
C PRO A 20 -8.12 10.25 -6.83
N ARG A 21 -7.92 9.12 -6.14
CA ARG A 21 -7.00 8.04 -6.53
C ARG A 21 -7.06 7.63 -7.99
N LYS A 22 -8.26 7.54 -8.58
CA LYS A 22 -8.44 7.17 -10.00
C LYS A 22 -7.66 8.09 -10.95
N ILE A 23 -7.53 9.36 -10.58
CA ILE A 23 -6.79 10.36 -11.35
C ILE A 23 -5.30 10.15 -11.17
N MET A 24 -4.85 9.90 -9.93
CA MET A 24 -3.47 9.51 -9.64
C MET A 24 -3.04 8.27 -10.44
N ASP A 25 -3.89 7.23 -10.49
CA ASP A 25 -3.62 5.98 -11.20
C ASP A 25 -3.46 6.21 -12.72
N SER A 26 -4.15 7.22 -13.28
CA SER A 26 -4.00 7.64 -14.67
C SER A 26 -2.76 8.52 -14.89
N ASP A 27 -2.45 9.41 -13.95
CA ASP A 27 -1.33 10.35 -14.03
C ASP A 27 0.02 9.65 -13.85
N LEU A 28 0.12 8.77 -12.86
CA LEU A 28 1.38 8.17 -12.41
C LEU A 28 2.18 7.50 -13.55
N PRO A 29 1.60 6.64 -14.42
CA PRO A 29 2.34 6.05 -15.53
C PRO A 29 2.87 7.08 -16.53
N VAL A 30 2.12 8.18 -16.76
CA VAL A 30 2.52 9.26 -17.68
C VAL A 30 3.68 10.05 -17.07
N LEU A 31 3.59 10.38 -15.78
CA LEU A 31 4.62 11.11 -15.05
C LEU A 31 5.92 10.30 -14.94
N LEU A 32 5.83 9.01 -14.60
CA LEU A 32 6.99 8.11 -14.52
C LEU A 32 7.72 8.01 -15.86
N ARG A 33 6.99 7.83 -16.97
CA ARG A 33 7.61 7.81 -18.31
C ARG A 33 8.29 9.14 -18.65
N SER A 34 7.67 10.25 -18.27
CA SER A 34 8.20 11.61 -18.51
C SER A 34 9.45 11.89 -17.69
N MET A 35 9.49 11.46 -16.42
CA MET A 35 10.66 11.62 -15.55
C MET A 35 11.81 10.71 -16.01
N ALA A 36 11.49 9.46 -16.37
CA ALA A 36 12.48 8.51 -16.87
C ALA A 36 13.13 8.98 -18.19
N SER A 37 12.36 9.53 -19.13
CA SER A 37 12.92 10.06 -20.39
C SER A 37 13.83 11.26 -20.19
N LEU A 38 13.63 12.02 -19.11
CA LEU A 38 14.48 13.15 -18.71
C LEU A 38 15.62 12.73 -17.76
N SER A 39 15.70 11.46 -17.37
CA SER A 39 16.63 10.96 -16.35
C SER A 39 16.52 11.72 -15.02
N LEU A 40 15.31 12.13 -14.63
CA LEU A 40 15.02 12.83 -13.38
C LEU A 40 14.32 11.89 -12.39
N PRO A 41 14.58 12.05 -11.07
CA PRO A 41 13.92 11.23 -10.06
C PRO A 41 12.49 11.69 -9.80
N MET A 42 11.67 10.78 -9.28
CA MET A 42 10.34 11.05 -8.78
C MET A 42 10.20 10.46 -7.38
N CYS A 43 9.49 11.18 -6.51
CA CYS A 43 9.24 10.75 -5.15
C CYS A 43 7.73 10.64 -4.90
N ALA A 44 7.31 9.60 -4.18
CA ALA A 44 5.97 9.48 -3.64
C ALA A 44 5.99 9.58 -2.12
N ILE A 45 4.95 10.21 -1.55
CA ILE A 45 4.72 10.26 -0.11
C ILE A 45 3.30 9.76 0.15
N MET A 46 3.18 8.70 0.94
CA MET A 46 1.92 8.23 1.50
C MET A 46 1.71 8.85 2.88
N ILE A 47 0.51 9.37 3.14
CA ILE A 47 0.18 10.12 4.35
C ILE A 47 -1.13 9.56 4.92
N ASP A 48 -1.18 9.39 6.24
CA ASP A 48 -2.38 8.96 6.96
C ASP A 48 -2.55 9.79 8.23
N ILE A 49 -3.81 10.13 8.56
CA ILE A 49 -4.14 10.84 9.78
C ILE A 49 -4.21 9.86 10.95
N ASP A 50 -3.34 10.07 11.93
CA ASP A 50 -3.20 9.16 13.05
C ASP A 50 -4.47 9.08 13.89
N HIS A 51 -4.92 7.85 14.16
CA HIS A 51 -6.11 7.57 14.97
C HIS A 51 -7.41 8.20 14.46
N PHE A 52 -7.53 8.46 13.16
CA PHE A 52 -8.68 9.18 12.58
C PHE A 52 -10.04 8.52 12.87
N LYS A 53 -10.12 7.18 12.86
CA LYS A 53 -11.34 6.47 13.28
C LYS A 53 -11.76 6.83 14.71
N LYS A 54 -10.83 6.78 15.67
CA LYS A 54 -11.09 7.12 17.08
C LYS A 54 -11.46 8.61 17.22
N PHE A 55 -10.85 9.47 16.42
CA PHE A 55 -11.22 10.88 16.36
C PHE A 55 -12.68 11.05 15.91
N ASN A 56 -13.10 10.40 14.83
CA ASN A 56 -14.48 10.44 14.35
C ASN A 56 -15.47 9.85 15.37
N ASP A 57 -15.11 8.76 16.03
CA ASP A 57 -15.95 8.17 17.09
C ASP A 57 -16.16 9.16 18.27
N THR A 58 -15.22 10.08 18.48
CA THR A 58 -15.26 11.08 19.57
C THR A 58 -15.97 12.38 19.16
N TRP A 59 -15.71 12.87 17.95
CA TRP A 59 -16.10 14.21 17.50
C TRP A 59 -17.15 14.23 16.37
N GLY A 60 -17.51 13.06 15.85
CA GLY A 60 -18.42 12.89 14.72
C GLY A 60 -17.76 13.12 13.37
N HIS A 61 -18.37 12.54 12.32
CA HIS A 61 -17.87 12.60 10.95
C HIS A 61 -17.80 14.03 10.39
N ASP A 62 -18.74 14.92 10.74
CA ASP A 62 -18.72 16.32 10.28
C ASP A 62 -17.45 17.05 10.73
N THR A 63 -17.00 16.79 11.96
CA THR A 63 -15.73 17.30 12.49
C THR A 63 -14.54 16.62 11.81
N GLY A 64 -14.64 15.33 11.54
CA GLY A 64 -13.68 14.59 10.73
C GLY A 64 -13.45 15.21 9.34
N ASP A 65 -14.52 15.61 8.66
CA ASP A 65 -14.45 16.25 7.35
C ASP A 65 -13.77 17.62 7.41
N ILE A 66 -13.95 18.37 8.51
CA ILE A 66 -13.22 19.63 8.74
C ILE A 66 -11.72 19.35 8.86
N VAL A 67 -11.34 18.32 9.62
CA VAL A 67 -9.95 17.89 9.77
C VAL A 67 -9.36 17.48 8.42
N LEU A 68 -10.06 16.64 7.66
CA LEU A 68 -9.61 16.18 6.34
C LEU A 68 -9.38 17.36 5.39
N ARG A 69 -10.31 18.33 5.36
CA ARG A 69 -10.17 19.56 4.57
C ARG A 69 -8.93 20.35 4.97
N HIS A 70 -8.74 20.54 6.26
CA HIS A 70 -7.62 21.32 6.79
C HIS A 70 -6.28 20.67 6.45
N VAL A 71 -6.11 19.38 6.78
CA VAL A 71 -4.88 18.62 6.48
C VAL A 71 -4.61 18.61 4.98
N SER A 72 -5.62 18.34 4.15
CA SER A 72 -5.47 18.32 2.69
C SER A 72 -5.02 19.67 2.12
N SER A 73 -5.55 20.77 2.67
CA SER A 73 -5.13 22.13 2.30
C SER A 73 -3.67 22.39 2.65
N LEU A 74 -3.23 22.01 3.85
CA LEU A 74 -1.84 22.14 4.29
C LEU A 74 -0.89 21.34 3.40
N VAL A 75 -1.22 20.07 3.13
CA VAL A 75 -0.44 19.20 2.25
C VAL A 75 -0.33 19.80 0.85
N ARG A 76 -1.46 20.18 0.24
CA ARG A 76 -1.49 20.74 -1.11
C ARG A 76 -0.67 22.03 -1.23
N ASN A 77 -0.81 22.94 -0.27
CA ASN A 77 -0.05 24.19 -0.25
C ASN A 77 1.45 23.95 -0.09
N CYS A 78 1.83 22.94 0.70
CA CYS A 78 3.21 22.55 0.94
C CYS A 78 3.92 22.07 -0.35
N VAL A 79 3.18 21.46 -1.28
CA VAL A 79 3.75 20.77 -2.46
C VAL A 79 3.44 21.42 -3.81
N ARG A 80 2.61 22.47 -3.83
CA ARG A 80 2.06 23.18 -5.01
C ARG A 80 3.01 23.41 -6.19
N PHE A 81 4.30 23.64 -5.95
CA PHE A 81 5.28 23.94 -7.01
C PHE A 81 6.10 22.75 -7.48
N ARG A 82 6.07 21.65 -6.75
CA ARG A 82 6.93 20.47 -6.97
C ARG A 82 6.15 19.20 -7.25
N GLY A 83 4.85 19.21 -6.99
CA GLY A 83 4.02 18.02 -7.11
C GLY A 83 2.54 18.30 -7.00
N GLU A 84 1.78 17.20 -6.87
CA GLU A 84 0.34 17.21 -6.68
C GLU A 84 -0.03 16.25 -5.54
N ALA A 85 -1.07 16.60 -4.80
CA ALA A 85 -1.62 15.78 -3.74
C ALA A 85 -2.94 15.15 -4.20
N TYR A 86 -3.17 13.90 -3.83
CA TYR A 86 -4.32 13.09 -4.23
C TYR A 86 -4.98 12.51 -2.98
N ARG A 87 -6.32 12.40 -2.97
CA ARG A 87 -7.02 11.62 -1.96
C ARG A 87 -7.00 10.15 -2.36
N TYR A 88 -6.29 9.33 -1.58
CA TYR A 88 -6.08 7.92 -1.90
C TYR A 88 -7.24 7.02 -1.45
N GLY A 89 -7.77 7.28 -0.27
CA GLY A 89 -8.93 6.59 0.33
C GLY A 89 -9.22 7.22 1.70
N GLY A 90 -10.44 7.12 2.23
CA GLY A 90 -10.78 7.57 3.61
C GLY A 90 -10.04 8.83 4.09
N GLU A 91 -9.05 8.61 4.95
CA GLU A 91 -8.11 9.55 5.57
C GLU A 91 -6.69 9.57 4.97
N GLU A 92 -6.45 8.79 3.93
CA GLU A 92 -5.18 8.61 3.25
C GLU A 92 -4.99 9.62 2.11
N ILE A 93 -3.82 10.26 2.09
CA ILE A 93 -3.41 11.23 1.07
C ILE A 93 -2.11 10.73 0.44
N THR A 94 -2.00 10.84 -0.88
CA THR A 94 -0.76 10.57 -1.61
C THR A 94 -0.23 11.84 -2.23
N VAL A 95 1.07 12.09 -2.14
CA VAL A 95 1.75 13.17 -2.85
C VAL A 95 2.71 12.58 -3.86
N LEU A 96 2.68 13.12 -5.09
CA LEU A 96 3.66 12.82 -6.13
C LEU A 96 4.53 14.05 -6.40
N LEU A 97 5.83 13.96 -6.14
CA LEU A 97 6.81 15.02 -6.36
C LEU A 97 7.66 14.71 -7.60
N LEU A 98 7.70 15.63 -8.55
CA LEU A 98 8.48 15.53 -9.78
C LEU A 98 9.88 16.08 -9.56
N ASN A 99 10.87 15.52 -10.26
CA ASN A 99 12.27 15.92 -10.13
C ASN A 99 12.72 16.03 -8.66
N THR A 100 12.39 15.02 -7.87
CA THR A 100 12.61 15.00 -6.43
C THR A 100 13.14 13.61 -6.04
N GLY A 101 14.35 13.58 -5.49
CA GLY A 101 14.98 12.36 -4.97
C GLY A 101 14.62 12.07 -3.51
N GLU A 102 15.24 11.04 -2.94
CA GLU A 102 14.92 10.52 -1.61
C GLU A 102 15.09 11.57 -0.49
N ALA A 103 16.19 12.34 -0.52
CA ALA A 103 16.51 13.32 0.52
C ALA A 103 15.55 14.52 0.51
N GLU A 104 15.25 15.05 -0.68
CA GLU A 104 14.30 16.17 -0.84
C GLU A 104 12.86 15.73 -0.54
N GLY A 105 12.50 14.50 -0.92
CA GLY A 105 11.22 13.89 -0.58
C GLY A 105 11.03 13.77 0.92
N MET A 106 12.03 13.25 1.63
CA MET A 106 12.01 13.12 3.09
C MET A 106 11.93 14.49 3.79
N ALA A 107 12.69 15.48 3.32
CA ALA A 107 12.60 16.85 3.84
C ALA A 107 11.21 17.47 3.63
N THR A 108 10.56 17.16 2.50
CA THR A 108 9.19 17.60 2.23
C THR A 108 8.20 16.90 3.15
N ALA A 109 8.34 15.59 3.38
CA ALA A 109 7.51 14.83 4.31
C ALA A 109 7.59 15.40 5.73
N GLU A 110 8.81 15.63 6.25
CA GLU A 110 8.98 16.22 7.59
C GLU A 110 8.41 17.64 7.71
N ARG A 111 8.49 18.43 6.63
CA ARG A 111 7.86 19.75 6.58
C ARG A 111 6.34 19.65 6.64
N ILE A 112 5.72 18.70 5.92
CA ILE A 112 4.28 18.44 5.99
C ILE A 112 3.89 17.98 7.40
N ARG A 113 4.65 17.04 7.98
CA ARG A 113 4.41 16.49 9.32
C ARG A 113 4.35 17.59 10.38
N LYS A 114 5.40 18.41 10.45
CA LYS A 114 5.49 19.54 11.39
C LYS A 114 4.39 20.57 11.14
N LEU A 115 4.11 20.91 9.89
CA LEU A 115 3.06 21.87 9.55
C LEU A 115 1.69 21.42 10.05
N VAL A 116 1.39 20.12 9.98
CA VAL A 116 0.12 19.58 10.49
C VAL A 116 0.12 19.53 12.02
N GLU A 117 1.19 19.03 12.63
CA GLU A 117 1.37 18.95 14.09
C GLU A 117 1.25 20.33 14.77
N ASP A 118 1.85 21.36 14.17
CA ASP A 118 1.84 22.74 14.69
C ASP A 118 0.52 23.48 14.37
N SER A 119 -0.37 22.90 13.57
CA SER A 119 -1.62 23.55 13.19
C SER A 119 -2.76 23.22 14.15
N GLU A 120 -3.41 24.25 14.67
CA GLU A 120 -4.65 24.11 15.44
C GLU A 120 -5.88 24.22 14.54
N ILE A 121 -6.85 23.35 14.78
CA ILE A 121 -8.14 23.31 14.10
C ILE A 121 -9.20 23.70 15.11
N THR A 122 -9.73 24.91 15.00
CA THR A 122 -10.83 25.35 15.87
C THR A 122 -12.15 24.78 15.36
N VAL A 123 -12.84 24.00 16.19
CA VAL A 123 -14.18 23.49 15.90
C VAL A 123 -15.19 24.03 16.91
N VAL A 124 -16.45 24.19 16.47
CA VAL A 124 -17.53 24.67 17.34
C VAL A 124 -18.39 23.48 17.76
N VAL A 125 -18.37 23.16 19.05
CA VAL A 125 -19.19 22.08 19.63
C VAL A 125 -20.10 22.68 20.69
N LYS A 126 -21.42 22.55 20.48
CA LYS A 126 -22.45 23.11 21.39
C LYS A 126 -22.25 24.61 21.68
N GLY A 127 -21.83 25.36 20.66
CA GLY A 127 -21.59 26.81 20.76
C GLY A 127 -20.29 27.23 21.45
N LYS A 128 -19.37 26.28 21.73
CA LYS A 128 -18.04 26.57 22.25
C LYS A 128 -16.96 26.26 21.22
N GLU A 129 -15.99 27.15 21.08
CA GLU A 129 -14.79 26.92 20.29
C GLU A 129 -13.84 25.99 21.05
N ILE A 130 -13.41 24.92 20.39
CA ILE A 130 -12.48 23.93 20.92
C ILE A 130 -11.31 23.84 19.95
N PRO A 131 -10.07 24.13 20.38
CA PRO A 131 -8.90 23.87 19.57
C PRO A 131 -8.62 22.36 19.55
N LEU A 132 -8.47 21.79 18.37
CA LEU A 132 -8.07 20.41 18.14
C LEU A 132 -6.74 20.37 17.40
N GLN A 133 -5.97 19.34 17.69
CA GLN A 133 -4.73 19.03 16.96
C GLN A 133 -4.81 17.60 16.47
N VAL A 134 -4.18 17.34 15.33
CA VAL A 134 -4.06 16.01 14.74
C VAL A 134 -2.62 15.77 14.34
N GLN A 135 -2.25 14.50 14.30
CA GLN A 135 -0.93 14.05 13.88
C GLN A 135 -1.09 13.21 12.62
N ILE A 136 -0.01 13.14 11.85
CA ILE A 136 0.06 12.35 10.63
C ILE A 136 1.33 11.53 10.60
N SER A 137 1.21 10.31 10.07
CA SER A 137 2.34 9.45 9.75
C SER A 137 2.60 9.49 8.24
N LEU A 138 3.87 9.42 7.83
CA LEU A 138 4.26 9.55 6.43
C LEU A 138 5.25 8.45 6.00
N GLY A 139 5.02 7.88 4.83
CA GLY A 139 5.94 6.96 4.16
C GLY A 139 6.45 7.56 2.86
N VAL A 140 7.76 7.54 2.64
CA VAL A 140 8.42 8.17 1.49
C VAL A 140 9.11 7.12 0.65
N ALA A 141 9.01 7.18 -0.68
CA ALA A 141 9.83 6.36 -1.58
C ALA A 141 10.25 7.13 -2.82
N SER A 142 11.44 6.83 -3.35
CA SER A 142 12.02 7.48 -4.53
C SER A 142 12.30 6.47 -5.64
N THR A 143 12.15 6.88 -6.90
CA THR A 143 12.56 6.07 -8.07
C THR A 143 14.08 5.85 -8.16
N GLU A 144 14.87 6.52 -7.32
CA GLU A 144 16.30 6.22 -7.14
C GLU A 144 16.52 4.88 -6.41
N GLN A 145 15.55 4.48 -5.59
CA GLN A 145 15.62 3.30 -4.73
C GLN A 145 14.82 2.12 -5.27
N VAL A 146 13.74 2.40 -6.01
CA VAL A 146 12.78 1.40 -6.49
C VAL A 146 12.37 1.64 -7.93
N ARG A 147 11.81 0.61 -8.58
CA ARG A 147 11.20 0.77 -9.90
C ARG A 147 9.95 1.63 -9.80
N GLY A 148 9.64 2.38 -10.85
CA GLY A 148 8.43 3.23 -10.89
C GLY A 148 7.14 2.46 -10.58
N SER A 149 7.02 1.21 -11.02
CA SER A 149 5.89 0.32 -10.73
C SER A 149 5.75 -0.05 -9.25
N GLU A 150 6.81 0.08 -8.46
CA GLU A 150 6.87 -0.26 -7.04
C GLU A 150 6.79 0.99 -6.15
N LEU A 151 6.76 2.19 -6.74
CA LEU A 151 6.91 3.47 -6.03
C LEU A 151 5.84 3.66 -4.94
N ILE A 152 4.56 3.50 -5.29
CA ILE A 152 3.44 3.66 -4.34
C ILE A 152 3.46 2.57 -3.27
N VAL A 153 3.68 1.31 -3.66
CA VAL A 153 3.74 0.17 -2.72
C VAL A 153 4.90 0.31 -1.73
N SER A 154 6.01 0.91 -2.16
CA SER A 154 7.18 1.14 -1.30
C SER A 154 6.94 2.29 -0.33
N ALA A 155 6.30 3.38 -0.78
CA ALA A 155 5.89 4.48 0.09
C ALA A 155 4.83 4.02 1.12
N ASP A 156 3.87 3.19 0.70
CA ASP A 156 2.88 2.58 1.59
C ASP A 156 3.53 1.69 2.67
N ARG A 157 4.53 0.89 2.29
CA ARG A 157 5.30 0.10 3.26
C ARG A 157 6.04 0.98 4.27
N ALA A 158 6.65 2.07 3.82
CA ALA A 158 7.29 3.03 4.72
C ALA A 158 6.27 3.70 5.65
N LEU A 159 5.04 3.96 5.17
CA LEU A 159 3.96 4.52 6.00
C LEU A 159 3.52 3.50 7.07
N TYR A 160 3.47 2.22 6.73
CA TYR A 160 3.23 1.17 7.72
C TYR A 160 4.32 1.16 8.80
N GLU A 161 5.60 1.24 8.40
CA GLU A 161 6.73 1.33 9.34
C GLU A 161 6.65 2.58 10.22
N ALA A 162 6.19 3.71 9.68
CA ALA A 162 5.94 4.94 10.43
C ALA A 162 4.87 4.72 11.53
N LYS A 163 3.75 4.09 11.17
CA LYS A 163 2.65 3.78 12.11
C LYS A 163 3.06 2.79 13.21
N GLU A 164 3.86 1.77 12.87
CA GLU A 164 4.41 0.82 13.85
C GLU A 164 5.51 1.44 14.72
N GLY A 165 6.26 2.42 14.17
CA GLY A 165 7.31 3.16 14.85
C GLY A 165 6.81 4.20 15.87
N GLY A 166 5.53 4.17 16.23
CA GLY A 166 4.94 5.08 17.23
C GLY A 166 4.12 6.23 16.64
N ARG A 167 3.90 6.27 15.32
CA ARG A 167 3.17 7.33 14.61
C ARG A 167 3.83 8.71 14.72
N ASN A 168 3.20 9.74 14.14
CA ASN A 168 3.72 11.10 14.09
C ASN A 168 5.21 11.17 13.68
N ASN A 169 5.57 10.41 12.66
CA ASN A 169 6.91 10.39 12.11
C ASN A 169 6.85 10.20 10.58
N SER A 170 7.96 10.50 9.91
CA SER A 170 8.15 10.13 8.52
C SER A 170 9.18 9.00 8.45
N VAL A 171 8.98 8.06 7.54
CA VAL A 171 9.94 6.99 7.26
C VAL A 171 10.27 7.00 5.77
N LEU A 172 11.57 6.98 5.45
CA LEU A 172 12.04 6.75 4.09
C LEU A 172 12.13 5.25 3.85
N TYR A 173 11.47 4.79 2.79
CA TYR A 173 11.62 3.44 2.30
C TYR A 173 13.10 3.19 2.02
N SER A 174 13.67 2.18 2.66
CA SER A 174 15.04 1.77 2.40
C SER A 174 15.04 0.30 2.05
N THR A 175 15.69 -0.01 0.93
CA THR A 175 16.05 -1.39 0.58
C THR A 175 17.09 -1.96 1.56
N GLN A 176 17.71 -1.12 2.40
CA GLN A 176 18.74 -1.44 3.38
C GLN A 176 18.40 -1.06 4.84
N SER A 177 17.13 -1.09 5.25
CA SER A 177 16.80 -1.04 6.68
C SER A 177 17.23 -2.35 7.37
N LYS A 178 18.37 -2.32 8.06
CA LYS A 178 18.73 -3.32 9.08
C LYS A 178 17.68 -3.26 10.20
N GLY A 179 16.93 -4.34 10.45
CA GLY A 179 16.29 -4.53 11.76
C GLY A 179 14.99 -5.31 11.86
N LYS A 180 14.36 -5.74 10.77
CA LYS A 180 13.70 -7.05 10.72
C LYS A 180 14.01 -7.55 9.33
N SER A 181 14.66 -8.71 9.22
CA SER A 181 14.58 -9.45 7.98
C SER A 181 13.11 -9.45 7.58
N CYS A 182 12.79 -9.00 6.37
CA CYS A 182 11.68 -9.64 5.68
C CYS A 182 12.17 -11.09 5.53
N GLN A 183 12.04 -11.87 6.59
CA GLN A 183 12.28 -13.30 6.51
C GLN A 183 11.23 -13.73 5.52
N THR A 184 11.71 -14.23 4.40
CA THR A 184 10.83 -14.81 3.41
C THR A 184 10.69 -16.24 3.86
N THR A 185 9.50 -16.60 4.32
CA THR A 185 9.19 -17.99 4.60
C THR A 185 8.82 -18.65 3.29
N VAL A 186 9.38 -19.83 3.05
CA VAL A 186 9.01 -20.64 1.89
C VAL A 186 7.88 -21.56 2.30
N ILE A 187 6.73 -21.42 1.67
CA ILE A 187 5.63 -22.37 1.81
C ILE A 187 5.63 -23.33 0.61
N ASP A 188 5.38 -24.60 0.87
CA ASP A 188 5.15 -25.61 -0.15
C ASP A 188 3.68 -25.51 -0.59
N VAL A 189 3.47 -25.37 -1.89
CA VAL A 189 2.14 -25.22 -2.49
C VAL A 189 1.91 -26.35 -3.47
N HIS A 190 0.86 -27.12 -3.23
CA HIS A 190 0.35 -28.11 -4.16
C HIS A 190 -0.76 -27.50 -5.02
N PHE A 191 -0.70 -27.69 -6.34
CA PHE A 191 -1.77 -27.35 -7.26
C PHE A 191 -2.15 -28.62 -8.06
N PRO A 192 -3.41 -29.08 -8.00
CA PRO A 192 -3.78 -30.41 -8.52
C PRO A 192 -3.94 -30.48 -10.05
N GLU A 193 -3.45 -29.47 -10.76
CA GLU A 193 -3.39 -29.44 -12.22
C GLU A 193 -1.99 -28.98 -12.70
N ARG A 194 -1.72 -29.13 -13.99
CA ARG A 194 -0.47 -28.64 -14.59
C ARG A 194 -0.55 -27.13 -14.79
N THR A 195 0.39 -26.38 -14.22
CA THR A 195 0.38 -24.92 -14.33
C THR A 195 1.36 -24.36 -15.36
N SER A 196 1.08 -23.16 -15.84
CA SER A 196 1.99 -22.40 -16.71
C SER A 196 3.06 -21.60 -15.95
N ILE A 197 2.96 -21.52 -14.62
CA ILE A 197 3.83 -20.74 -13.72
C ILE A 197 5.30 -21.12 -13.85
N ILE A 198 6.17 -20.12 -13.95
CA ILE A 198 7.62 -20.32 -14.02
C ILE A 198 8.31 -19.90 -12.71
N GLY A 199 9.48 -20.50 -12.45
CA GLY A 199 10.34 -20.04 -11.37
C GLY A 199 10.75 -18.59 -11.59
N GLY A 200 10.65 -17.76 -10.56
CA GLY A 200 10.88 -16.32 -10.60
C GLY A 200 9.62 -15.47 -10.80
N SER A 201 8.49 -16.04 -11.23
CA SER A 201 7.21 -15.32 -11.32
C SER A 201 6.74 -14.85 -9.95
N TYR A 202 6.10 -13.68 -9.91
CA TYR A 202 5.30 -13.25 -8.77
C TYR A 202 3.84 -13.64 -9.02
N ILE A 203 3.25 -14.38 -8.10
CA ILE A 203 1.88 -14.88 -8.25
C ILE A 203 1.00 -14.51 -7.06
N LEU A 204 -0.31 -14.59 -7.27
CA LEU A 204 -1.35 -14.42 -6.28
C LEU A 204 -2.10 -15.74 -6.12
N LEU A 205 -2.17 -16.29 -4.91
CA LEU A 205 -3.14 -17.34 -4.57
C LEU A 205 -4.42 -16.64 -4.11
N LYS A 206 -5.58 -17.07 -4.60
CA LYS A 206 -6.89 -16.49 -4.23
C LYS A 206 -7.80 -17.44 -3.49
N LYS A 207 -7.63 -18.74 -3.73
CA LYS A 207 -8.35 -19.82 -3.05
C LYS A 207 -7.36 -20.90 -2.68
N TRP A 208 -7.30 -21.24 -1.41
CA TRP A 208 -6.37 -22.24 -0.89
C TRP A 208 -6.89 -22.85 0.40
N PHE A 209 -6.31 -23.98 0.82
CA PHE A 209 -6.55 -24.56 2.13
C PHE A 209 -5.28 -25.25 2.63
N SER A 210 -5.18 -25.48 3.93
CA SER A 210 -4.04 -26.18 4.53
C SER A 210 -4.42 -27.63 4.81
N ASN A 211 -3.49 -28.55 4.54
CA ASN A 211 -3.68 -29.97 4.83
C ASN A 211 -3.41 -30.31 6.30
N ASP A 212 -2.45 -29.63 6.94
CA ASP A 212 -2.10 -29.80 8.37
C ASP A 212 -1.26 -28.63 8.95
N SER A 213 -0.53 -27.89 8.10
CA SER A 213 0.38 -26.80 8.48
C SER A 213 0.27 -25.62 7.50
N PRO A 214 0.40 -24.35 7.93
CA PRO A 214 0.44 -23.21 6.99
C PRO A 214 1.65 -23.22 6.06
N MET A 215 2.62 -24.08 6.32
CA MET A 215 3.78 -24.29 5.47
C MET A 215 3.49 -25.23 4.30
N ASP A 216 2.35 -25.94 4.33
CA ASP A 216 1.93 -26.89 3.29
C ASP A 216 0.44 -26.66 2.95
N ILE A 217 0.21 -26.05 1.79
CA ILE A 217 -1.11 -25.64 1.35
C ILE A 217 -1.43 -26.18 -0.04
N GLU A 218 -2.72 -26.41 -0.29
CA GLU A 218 -3.23 -26.70 -1.61
C GLU A 218 -3.95 -25.47 -2.17
N ALA A 219 -3.55 -25.01 -3.35
CA ALA A 219 -4.16 -23.89 -4.05
C ALA A 219 -5.21 -24.36 -5.07
N ARG A 220 -6.33 -23.64 -5.15
CA ARG A 220 -7.45 -23.87 -6.07
C ARG A 220 -7.61 -22.76 -7.11
N GLU A 221 -7.03 -21.58 -6.84
CA GLU A 221 -7.03 -20.45 -7.77
C GLU A 221 -5.72 -19.68 -7.63
N ILE A 222 -5.00 -19.57 -8.74
CA ILE A 222 -3.73 -18.85 -8.87
C ILE A 222 -3.86 -17.82 -9.99
N LYS A 223 -3.27 -16.64 -9.80
CA LYS A 223 -3.15 -15.60 -10.82
C LYS A 223 -1.69 -15.21 -10.97
N ASP A 224 -1.19 -15.18 -12.20
CA ASP A 224 0.09 -14.55 -12.55
C ASP A 224 -0.20 -13.16 -13.14
N PRO A 225 0.04 -12.06 -12.40
CA PRO A 225 -0.21 -10.71 -12.89
C PRO A 225 0.72 -10.30 -14.04
N GLY A 226 1.86 -10.95 -14.21
CA GLY A 226 2.82 -10.64 -15.28
C GLY A 226 2.32 -11.09 -16.65
N THR A 227 1.55 -12.17 -16.69
CA THR A 227 0.93 -12.73 -17.90
C THR A 227 -0.58 -12.51 -17.97
N ASP A 228 -1.17 -11.93 -16.91
CA ASP A 228 -2.61 -11.82 -16.66
C ASP A 228 -3.37 -13.15 -16.78
N SER A 229 -2.67 -14.27 -16.54
CA SER A 229 -3.27 -15.59 -16.57
C SER A 229 -3.89 -15.94 -15.21
N VAL A 230 -5.07 -16.56 -15.25
CA VAL A 230 -5.75 -17.12 -14.08
C VAL A 230 -5.92 -18.61 -14.33
N GLU A 231 -5.45 -19.41 -13.38
CA GLU A 231 -5.58 -20.86 -13.44
C GLU A 231 -6.36 -21.34 -12.20
N THR A 232 -7.35 -22.18 -12.42
CA THR A 232 -8.20 -22.74 -11.38
C THR A 232 -8.16 -24.25 -11.45
N ALA A 233 -8.20 -24.91 -10.29
CA ALA A 233 -8.21 -26.35 -10.20
C ALA A 233 -9.40 -26.83 -9.37
N GLN A 234 -10.01 -27.95 -9.79
CA GLN A 234 -11.08 -28.61 -9.04
C GLN A 234 -10.57 -29.83 -8.27
N GLY A 235 -11.29 -30.21 -7.22
CA GLY A 235 -10.97 -31.38 -6.41
C GLY A 235 -11.88 -31.48 -5.19
N PRO A 236 -11.65 -32.47 -4.32
CA PRO A 236 -12.47 -32.68 -3.15
C PRO A 236 -12.44 -31.45 -2.22
N THR A 237 -13.60 -31.15 -1.63
CA THR A 237 -13.72 -30.08 -0.64
C THR A 237 -13.01 -30.52 0.65
N PRO A 238 -12.05 -29.75 1.17
CA PRO A 238 -11.38 -30.06 2.42
C PRO A 238 -12.36 -30.00 3.59
N SER A 239 -12.11 -30.80 4.63
CA SER A 239 -12.92 -30.84 5.85
C SER A 239 -12.99 -29.50 6.58
N ARG A 240 -11.94 -28.67 6.48
CA ARG A 240 -11.84 -27.32 7.07
C ARG A 240 -12.25 -26.18 6.13
N GLY A 241 -12.91 -26.51 5.01
CA GLY A 241 -13.34 -25.53 4.02
C GLY A 241 -12.19 -24.88 3.23
N ILE A 242 -12.56 -24.10 2.22
CA ILE A 242 -11.61 -23.38 1.35
C ILE A 242 -11.49 -21.95 1.85
N ILE A 243 -10.27 -21.48 2.07
CA ILE A 243 -9.96 -20.11 2.45
C ILE A 243 -9.94 -19.24 1.17
N GLN A 244 -10.73 -18.17 1.17
CA GLN A 244 -10.74 -17.15 0.10
C GLN A 244 -9.97 -15.91 0.55
N ALA A 245 -8.64 -15.99 0.51
CA ALA A 245 -7.75 -14.90 0.91
C ALA A 245 -6.57 -14.78 -0.05
N GLU A 246 -6.13 -13.55 -0.31
CA GLU A 246 -5.00 -13.30 -1.21
C GLU A 246 -3.65 -13.56 -0.52
N ILE A 247 -2.88 -14.51 -1.04
CA ILE A 247 -1.46 -14.71 -0.68
C ILE A 247 -0.61 -14.27 -1.86
N ARG A 248 0.30 -13.33 -1.63
CA ARG A 248 1.25 -12.86 -2.64
C ARG A 248 2.63 -13.43 -2.36
N GLY A 249 3.27 -13.97 -3.38
CA GLY A 249 4.62 -14.50 -3.23
C GLY A 249 5.37 -14.66 -4.53
N LYS A 250 6.68 -14.88 -4.39
CA LYS A 250 7.57 -15.19 -5.50
C LYS A 250 7.75 -16.70 -5.61
N VAL A 251 7.67 -17.24 -6.81
CA VAL A 251 7.87 -18.68 -7.02
C VAL A 251 9.36 -18.95 -7.08
N SER A 252 9.88 -19.77 -6.17
CA SER A 252 11.32 -20.06 -6.08
C SER A 252 11.70 -21.40 -6.70
N ALA A 253 10.79 -22.37 -6.73
CA ALA A 253 10.98 -23.66 -7.40
C ALA A 253 9.64 -24.20 -7.91
N VAL A 254 9.65 -24.92 -9.03
CA VAL A 254 8.45 -25.55 -9.62
C VAL A 254 8.78 -26.98 -10.07
N ARG A 255 7.92 -27.93 -9.70
CA ARG A 255 7.99 -29.34 -10.10
C ARG A 255 6.65 -29.76 -10.68
N ARG A 256 6.65 -30.21 -11.94
CA ARG A 256 5.44 -30.68 -12.63
C ARG A 256 5.46 -32.19 -12.79
N TYR A 257 4.31 -32.82 -12.63
CA TYR A 257 4.15 -34.26 -12.86
C TYR A 257 2.82 -34.55 -13.58
N ARG A 258 2.47 -35.84 -13.73
CA ARG A 258 1.34 -36.29 -14.58
C ARG A 258 -0.05 -35.97 -14.01
N GLY A 259 -0.15 -35.34 -12.84
CA GLY A 259 -1.42 -35.02 -12.19
C GLY A 259 -1.37 -33.82 -11.26
N GLY A 260 -0.44 -32.89 -11.48
CA GLY A 260 -0.30 -31.71 -10.63
C GLY A 260 1.00 -30.94 -10.83
N THR A 261 1.10 -29.86 -10.07
CA THR A 261 2.27 -29.00 -9.96
C THR A 261 2.52 -28.66 -8.50
N ASP A 262 3.72 -28.98 -8.02
CA ASP A 262 4.20 -28.52 -6.72
C ASP A 262 5.12 -27.33 -6.95
N PHE A 263 5.00 -26.30 -6.14
CA PHE A 263 5.91 -25.17 -6.20
C PHE A 263 6.16 -24.57 -4.82
N LYS A 264 7.33 -23.94 -4.70
CA LYS A 264 7.75 -23.23 -3.50
C LYS A 264 7.41 -21.76 -3.66
N LEU A 265 6.63 -21.23 -2.73
CA LEU A 265 6.23 -19.83 -2.72
C LEU A 265 6.96 -19.10 -1.59
N GLU A 266 7.82 -18.17 -1.97
CA GLU A 266 8.48 -17.23 -1.09
C GLU A 266 7.48 -16.12 -0.71
N VAL A 267 7.01 -16.18 0.54
CA VAL A 267 6.07 -15.21 1.13
C VAL A 267 6.71 -14.48 2.30
N ARG A 268 6.20 -13.29 2.64
CA ARG A 268 6.68 -12.55 3.81
C ARG A 268 6.34 -13.34 5.09
N SER A 269 7.26 -13.45 6.05
CA SER A 269 7.01 -14.22 7.29
C SER A 269 5.82 -13.71 8.10
N GLU A 270 5.51 -12.41 8.05
CA GLU A 270 4.34 -11.85 8.76
C GLU A 270 3.02 -12.38 8.18
N LEU A 271 3.04 -12.87 6.93
CA LEU A 271 1.88 -13.52 6.32
C LEU A 271 1.59 -14.89 6.94
N ILE A 272 2.58 -15.54 7.55
CA ILE A 272 2.42 -16.85 8.19
C ILE A 272 1.46 -16.76 9.37
N ASP A 273 1.58 -15.72 10.22
CA ASP A 273 0.67 -15.51 11.34
C ASP A 273 -0.77 -15.24 10.89
N VAL A 274 -0.94 -14.53 9.76
CA VAL A 274 -2.24 -14.28 9.14
C VAL A 274 -2.82 -15.57 8.56
N MET A 275 -2.00 -16.39 7.89
CA MET A 275 -2.41 -17.71 7.40
C MET A 275 -2.83 -18.64 8.54
N TYR A 276 -2.09 -18.65 9.66
CA TYR A 276 -2.47 -19.39 10.86
C TYR A 276 -3.86 -18.99 11.38
N LYS A 277 -4.17 -17.69 11.42
CA LYS A 277 -5.51 -17.22 11.82
C LYS A 277 -6.59 -17.72 10.87
N TYR A 278 -6.38 -17.60 9.55
CA TYR A 278 -7.36 -18.11 8.58
C TYR A 278 -7.61 -19.61 8.71
N ILE A 279 -6.57 -20.40 8.98
CA ILE A 279 -6.69 -21.85 9.17
C ILE A 279 -7.44 -22.19 10.47
N LEU A 280 -7.20 -21.43 11.55
CA LEU A 280 -7.90 -21.62 12.82
C LEU A 280 -9.38 -21.21 12.71
N ASP A 281 -9.67 -20.07 12.09
CA ASP A 281 -11.03 -19.58 11.89
C ASP A 281 -11.85 -20.50 10.97
N SER A 282 -11.22 -21.14 9.98
CA SER A 282 -11.88 -22.12 9.11
C SER A 282 -12.08 -23.50 9.76
N SER A 283 -11.56 -23.70 10.96
CA SER A 283 -11.72 -24.94 11.75
C SER A 283 -12.84 -24.85 12.80
N GLY A 284 -13.53 -23.70 12.89
CA GLY A 284 -14.46 -23.35 13.98
C GLY A 284 -15.95 -23.57 13.73
N ASP A 285 -16.35 -24.17 12.60
CA ASP A 285 -17.75 -24.52 12.30
C ASP A 285 -17.98 -26.05 12.30
#